data_AF-A0A4Y2LBR2-F1
#
_entry.id   AF-A0A4Y2LBR2-F1
#
_cell.length_a   1.000
_cell.length_b   1.000
_cell.length_c   1.000
_cell.angle_alpha   90.00
_cell.angle_beta   90.00
_cell.angle_gamma   90.00
#
_symmetry.space_group_name_H-M   'P 1'
#
loop_
_entity.id
_entity.type
_entity.pdbx_description
1 polymer ?
#
loop_
_entity_poly.entity_id
_entity_poly.type
_entity_poly.pdbx_seq_one_letter_code
_entity_poly.pdbx_strand_id
1 'polypeptide(L)'
;MWIILVSLFVFAKGEIDCNKHLFEQCPKPKLFREIPWEVNVFKALCPELSSYIKCLRDYDMKCREEDKRIFKKPETSENLIALFDEICDEGSAFNEIATSNLKCFNETFSNTNCRQETDDFVKLYEKEIPVDEFITSHVIPERVYCLSQILLAGCLLEDINRNCGIRVRHATLEYLHRSDFVDGSCPLSYRESLLPDIDEFNLTEEQKTFAISELERMKISDEV
;
A
#
# COMPACT_ATOMS: atom_id res chain seq x y z
N MET A 1 -39.28 6.11 -20.38
CA MET A 1 -38.32 7.23 -20.22
C MET A 1 -38.06 7.60 -18.76
N TRP A 2 -39.05 7.64 -17.87
CA TRP A 2 -38.83 7.96 -16.44
C TRP A 2 -38.04 6.88 -15.66
N ILE A 3 -38.17 5.60 -16.03
CA ILE A 3 -37.42 4.51 -15.39
C ILE A 3 -35.90 4.65 -15.60
N ILE A 4 -35.46 5.22 -16.74
CA ILE A 4 -34.05 5.47 -17.05
C ILE A 4 -33.51 6.63 -16.19
N LEU A 5 -34.32 7.67 -15.95
CA LEU A 5 -33.96 8.77 -15.07
C LEU A 5 -33.87 8.33 -13.59
N VAL A 6 -34.77 7.46 -13.13
CA VAL A 6 -34.71 6.92 -11.76
C VAL A 6 -33.50 6.00 -11.58
N SER A 7 -33.11 5.21 -12.60
CA SER A 7 -31.86 4.45 -12.54
C SER A 7 -30.63 5.38 -12.51
N LEU A 8 -30.63 6.48 -13.27
CA LEU A 8 -29.57 7.50 -13.20
C LEU A 8 -29.45 8.15 -11.81
N PHE A 9 -30.55 8.32 -11.07
CA PHE A 9 -30.52 8.81 -9.68
C PHE A 9 -30.13 7.74 -8.65
N VAL A 10 -30.41 6.46 -8.88
CA VAL A 10 -29.95 5.36 -8.02
C VAL A 10 -28.46 5.06 -8.24
N PHE A 11 -27.92 5.37 -9.42
CA PHE A 11 -26.47 5.29 -9.72
C PHE A 11 -25.71 6.60 -9.45
N ALA A 12 -26.37 7.65 -8.97
CA ALA A 12 -25.69 8.79 -8.36
C ALA A 12 -25.12 8.32 -7.01
N LYS A 13 -23.98 7.61 -7.05
CA LYS A 13 -23.05 7.50 -5.92
C LYS A 13 -22.99 8.88 -5.29
N GLY A 14 -23.37 8.97 -4.00
CA GLY A 14 -23.49 10.24 -3.29
C GLY A 14 -22.30 11.14 -3.58
N GLU A 15 -22.56 12.43 -3.73
CA GLU A 15 -21.52 13.42 -3.98
C GLU A 15 -20.41 13.27 -2.94
N ILE A 16 -19.16 13.15 -3.40
CA ILE A 16 -18.02 12.99 -2.51
C ILE A 16 -17.93 14.21 -1.59
N ASP A 17 -17.94 13.93 -0.29
CA ASP A 17 -17.75 14.91 0.76
C ASP A 17 -16.32 14.83 1.28
N CYS A 18 -15.52 15.85 0.96
CA CYS A 18 -14.11 15.96 1.35
C CYS A 18 -13.92 16.20 2.86
N ASN A 19 -14.99 16.41 3.63
CA ASN A 19 -14.92 16.52 5.09
C ASN A 19 -15.15 15.19 5.81
N LYS A 20 -15.55 14.14 5.08
CA LYS A 20 -15.74 12.81 5.65
C LYS A 20 -14.49 11.96 5.51
N HIS A 21 -14.35 11.00 6.42
CA HIS A 21 -13.23 10.07 6.38
C HIS A 21 -13.27 9.25 5.09
N LEU A 22 -12.11 9.00 4.47
CA LEU A 22 -12.00 8.29 3.19
C LEU A 22 -12.81 6.99 3.15
N PHE A 23 -12.67 6.14 4.16
CA PHE A 23 -13.36 4.86 4.21
C PHE A 23 -14.88 4.95 4.43
N GLU A 24 -15.41 6.13 4.78
CA GLU A 24 -16.85 6.38 4.78
C GLU A 24 -17.36 6.69 3.37
N GLN A 25 -16.54 7.32 2.53
CA GLN A 25 -16.86 7.63 1.13
C GLN A 25 -16.59 6.44 0.20
N CYS A 26 -15.47 5.75 0.44
CA CYS A 26 -14.96 4.66 -0.37
C CYS A 26 -14.85 3.40 0.51
N PRO A 27 -15.90 2.56 0.57
CA PRO A 27 -15.91 1.37 1.39
C PRO A 27 -14.79 0.40 1.00
N LYS A 28 -14.01 -0.04 2.00
CA LYS A 28 -12.92 -1.00 1.78
C LYS A 28 -13.44 -2.30 1.14
N PRO A 29 -12.82 -2.79 0.05
CA PRO A 29 -13.16 -4.09 -0.52
C PRO A 29 -12.92 -5.23 0.47
N LYS A 30 -13.69 -6.31 0.36
CA LYS A 30 -13.48 -7.51 1.20
C LYS A 30 -12.11 -8.16 0.99
N LEU A 31 -11.55 -8.03 -0.22
CA LEU A 31 -10.23 -8.55 -0.57
C LEU A 31 -9.11 -7.99 0.33
N PHE A 32 -9.33 -6.85 0.98
CA PHE A 32 -8.35 -6.26 1.92
C PHE A 32 -8.40 -6.89 3.31
N ARG A 33 -9.39 -7.75 3.59
CA ARG A 33 -9.54 -8.44 4.87
C ARG A 33 -9.13 -9.89 4.79
N GLU A 34 -9.41 -10.54 3.66
CA GLU A 34 -9.14 -11.95 3.46
C GLU A 34 -8.80 -12.22 2.00
N ILE A 35 -7.74 -13.00 1.80
CA ILE A 35 -7.37 -13.50 0.47
C ILE A 35 -8.16 -14.79 0.25
N PRO A 36 -9.06 -14.86 -0.73
CA PRO A 36 -9.88 -16.05 -0.94
C PRO A 36 -9.04 -17.23 -1.39
N TRP A 37 -9.44 -18.43 -0.97
CA TRP A 37 -8.80 -19.70 -1.41
C TRP A 37 -9.17 -20.08 -2.84
N GLU A 38 -10.37 -19.70 -3.28
CA GLU A 38 -10.95 -20.13 -4.55
C GLU A 38 -10.91 -19.01 -5.59
N VAL A 39 -10.49 -19.35 -6.80
CA VAL A 39 -10.41 -18.43 -7.95
C VAL A 39 -11.77 -17.80 -8.27
N ASN A 40 -12.86 -18.56 -8.17
CA ASN A 40 -14.20 -18.03 -8.44
C ASN A 40 -14.62 -16.96 -7.42
N VAL A 41 -14.25 -17.14 -6.15
CA VAL A 41 -14.49 -16.14 -5.10
C VAL A 41 -13.62 -14.91 -5.37
N PHE A 42 -12.36 -15.09 -5.72
CA PHE A 42 -11.47 -14.00 -6.13
C PHE A 42 -12.05 -13.17 -7.28
N LYS A 43 -12.45 -13.83 -8.38
CA LYS A 43 -13.05 -13.16 -9.54
C LYS A 43 -14.33 -12.40 -9.17
N ALA A 44 -15.14 -12.93 -8.26
CA ALA A 44 -16.37 -12.27 -7.79
C ALA A 44 -16.10 -11.00 -6.97
N LEU A 45 -14.89 -10.83 -6.42
CA LEU A 45 -14.50 -9.63 -5.65
C LEU A 45 -13.92 -8.52 -6.52
N CYS A 46 -13.48 -8.81 -7.75
CA CYS A 46 -12.92 -7.82 -8.66
C CYS A 46 -13.83 -6.61 -8.95
N PRO A 47 -15.16 -6.76 -9.12
CA PRO A 47 -16.05 -5.62 -9.24
C PRO A 47 -16.08 -4.70 -8.00
N GLU A 48 -15.95 -5.25 -6.80
CA GLU A 48 -15.86 -4.47 -5.56
C GLU A 48 -14.56 -3.64 -5.53
N LEU A 49 -13.43 -4.27 -5.92
CA LEU A 49 -12.13 -3.62 -6.02
C LEU A 49 -12.16 -2.47 -7.03
N SER A 50 -12.60 -2.71 -8.26
CA SER A 50 -12.71 -1.67 -9.30
C SER A 50 -13.60 -0.50 -8.84
N SER A 51 -14.71 -0.79 -8.17
CA SER A 51 -15.62 0.23 -7.62
C SER A 51 -15.00 1.09 -6.52
N TYR A 52 -14.17 0.50 -5.67
CA TYR A 52 -13.41 1.21 -4.64
C TYR A 52 -12.34 2.10 -5.28
N ILE A 53 -11.61 1.56 -6.24
CA ILE A 53 -10.55 2.27 -6.94
C ILE A 53 -11.05 3.49 -7.71
N LYS A 54 -12.18 3.34 -8.41
CA LYS A 54 -12.86 4.49 -9.03
C LYS A 54 -13.26 5.54 -8.00
N CYS A 55 -13.73 5.11 -6.81
CA CYS A 55 -14.06 6.03 -5.74
C CYS A 55 -12.85 6.83 -5.25
N LEU A 56 -11.69 6.18 -5.08
CA LEU A 56 -10.45 6.86 -4.70
C LEU A 56 -10.04 7.92 -5.72
N ARG A 57 -10.13 7.60 -7.02
CA ARG A 57 -9.83 8.54 -8.10
C ARG A 57 -10.77 9.75 -8.05
N ASP A 58 -12.07 9.49 -7.95
CA ASP A 58 -13.09 10.55 -7.88
C ASP A 58 -12.87 11.43 -6.64
N TYR A 59 -12.46 10.83 -5.51
CA TYR A 59 -12.15 11.55 -4.27
C TYR A 59 -10.95 12.48 -4.47
N ASP A 60 -9.85 11.99 -5.03
CA ASP A 60 -8.64 12.77 -5.26
C ASP A 60 -8.83 13.92 -6.26
N MET A 61 -9.69 13.73 -7.27
CA MET A 61 -10.03 14.79 -8.21
C MET A 61 -10.87 15.88 -7.55
N LYS A 62 -11.87 15.49 -6.75
CA LYS A 62 -12.80 16.45 -6.11
C LYS A 62 -12.18 17.17 -4.93
N CYS A 63 -11.42 16.47 -4.09
CA CYS A 63 -10.80 17.02 -2.88
C CYS A 63 -9.43 17.67 -3.14
N ARG A 64 -9.09 17.88 -4.42
CA ARG A 64 -7.88 18.54 -4.88
C ARG A 64 -7.70 19.94 -4.31
N GLU A 65 -8.77 20.74 -4.33
CA GLU A 65 -8.71 22.15 -3.94
C GLU A 65 -8.64 22.34 -2.42
N GLU A 66 -9.01 21.32 -1.65
CA GLU A 66 -8.99 21.33 -0.19
C GLU A 66 -7.67 20.79 0.41
N ASP A 67 -6.68 20.45 -0.43
CA ASP A 67 -5.42 19.80 -0.03
C ASP A 67 -5.62 18.49 0.77
N LYS A 68 -6.74 17.81 0.53
CA LYS A 68 -7.11 16.55 1.18
C LYS A 68 -6.95 15.34 0.25
N ARG A 69 -6.05 15.45 -0.72
CA ARG A 69 -5.74 14.35 -1.64
C ARG A 69 -5.07 13.20 -0.90
N ILE A 70 -5.43 11.99 -1.30
CA ILE A 70 -4.83 10.75 -0.85
C ILE A 70 -3.51 10.55 -1.58
N PHE A 71 -3.51 10.77 -2.90
CA PHE A 71 -2.31 10.66 -3.73
C PHE A 71 -1.76 12.06 -4.03
N LYS A 72 -0.56 12.33 -3.51
CA LYS A 72 0.16 13.60 -3.78
C LYS A 72 0.48 13.74 -5.28
N LYS A 73 0.75 12.62 -5.97
CA LYS A 73 1.05 12.56 -7.40
C LYS A 73 -0.06 11.85 -8.17
N PRO A 74 -0.63 12.43 -9.24
CA PRO A 74 -1.65 11.78 -10.07
C PRO A 74 -1.17 10.45 -10.69
N GLU A 75 0.10 10.38 -11.09
CA GLU A 75 0.72 9.19 -11.71
C GLU A 75 0.69 7.98 -10.77
N THR A 76 0.90 8.19 -9.45
CA THR A 76 0.76 7.13 -8.43
C THR A 76 -0.65 6.53 -8.47
N SER A 77 -1.67 7.38 -8.57
CA SER A 77 -3.04 6.92 -8.67
C SER A 77 -3.23 6.10 -9.95
N GLU A 78 -2.82 6.61 -11.12
CA GLU A 78 -2.98 5.88 -12.39
C GLU A 78 -2.29 4.52 -12.40
N ASN A 79 -1.06 4.43 -11.88
CA ASN A 79 -0.31 3.18 -11.80
C ASN A 79 -0.98 2.15 -10.89
N LEU A 80 -1.46 2.58 -9.72
CA LEU A 80 -2.18 1.72 -8.79
C LEU A 80 -3.48 1.20 -9.40
N ILE A 81 -4.18 2.02 -10.18
CA ILE A 81 -5.41 1.62 -10.86
C ILE A 81 -5.13 0.59 -11.94
N ALA A 82 -4.12 0.84 -12.78
CA ALA A 82 -3.69 -0.10 -13.81
C ALA A 82 -3.27 -1.44 -13.20
N LEU A 83 -2.56 -1.44 -12.07
CA LEU A 83 -2.23 -2.67 -11.34
C LEU A 83 -3.47 -3.45 -10.89
N PHE A 84 -4.47 -2.78 -10.31
CA PHE A 84 -5.68 -3.47 -9.86
C PHE A 84 -6.52 -3.98 -11.03
N ASP A 85 -6.57 -3.24 -12.14
CA ASP A 85 -7.20 -3.70 -13.36
C ASP A 85 -6.45 -4.94 -13.90
N GLU A 86 -5.12 -4.94 -13.96
CA GLU A 86 -4.31 -6.10 -14.35
C GLU A 86 -4.59 -7.31 -13.44
N ILE A 87 -4.60 -7.15 -12.12
CA ILE A 87 -4.89 -8.24 -11.17
C ILE A 87 -6.26 -8.90 -11.46
N CYS A 88 -7.23 -8.13 -11.95
CA CYS A 88 -8.58 -8.58 -12.24
C CYS A 88 -8.85 -8.92 -13.71
N ASP A 89 -7.95 -8.56 -14.62
CA ASP A 89 -8.06 -8.84 -16.05
C ASP A 89 -7.59 -10.27 -16.38
N GLU A 90 -8.51 -11.09 -16.88
CA GLU A 90 -8.25 -12.51 -17.10
C GLU A 90 -7.19 -12.72 -18.19
N GLY A 91 -6.11 -13.41 -17.83
CA GLY A 91 -4.98 -13.67 -18.73
C GLY A 91 -3.88 -12.61 -18.68
N SER A 92 -4.01 -11.58 -17.85
CA SER A 92 -2.88 -10.71 -17.53
C SER A 92 -1.82 -11.46 -16.70
N ALA A 93 -0.57 -11.00 -16.74
CA ALA A 93 0.50 -11.61 -15.95
C ALA A 93 0.22 -11.59 -14.44
N PHE A 94 -0.32 -10.48 -13.92
CA PHE A 94 -0.67 -10.35 -12.50
C PHE A 94 -1.88 -11.20 -12.13
N ASN A 95 -2.87 -11.33 -13.01
CA ASN A 95 -4.02 -12.19 -12.78
C ASN A 95 -3.63 -13.67 -12.72
N GLU A 96 -2.78 -14.13 -13.64
CA GLU A 96 -2.28 -15.51 -13.64
C GLU A 96 -1.49 -15.81 -12.36
N ILE A 97 -0.62 -14.89 -11.94
CA ILE A 97 0.13 -15.02 -10.70
C ILE A 97 -0.81 -15.02 -9.50
N ALA A 98 -1.75 -14.08 -9.40
CA ALA A 98 -2.71 -14.00 -8.31
C ALA A 98 -3.54 -15.28 -8.18
N THR A 99 -4.19 -15.70 -9.26
CA THR A 99 -5.12 -16.83 -9.27
C THR A 99 -4.43 -18.18 -9.07
N SER A 100 -3.20 -18.35 -9.58
CA SER A 100 -2.43 -19.60 -9.40
C SER A 100 -1.83 -19.75 -7.99
N ASN A 101 -1.79 -18.66 -7.21
CA ASN A 101 -1.08 -18.62 -5.92
C ASN A 101 -1.99 -18.22 -4.74
N LEU A 102 -3.32 -18.14 -4.94
CA LEU A 102 -4.28 -17.76 -3.89
C LEU A 102 -4.11 -18.51 -2.58
N LYS A 103 -3.91 -19.84 -2.66
CA LYS A 103 -3.65 -20.67 -1.48
C LYS A 103 -2.38 -20.24 -0.73
N CYS A 104 -1.25 -20.12 -1.43
CA CYS A 104 0.01 -19.77 -0.77
C CYS A 104 -0.03 -18.31 -0.24
N PHE A 105 -0.72 -17.40 -0.94
CA PHE A 105 -0.94 -16.05 -0.44
C PHE A 105 -1.78 -16.07 0.85
N ASN A 106 -2.92 -16.75 0.86
CA ASN A 106 -3.74 -16.86 2.07
C ASN A 106 -2.91 -17.41 3.24
N GLU A 107 -2.20 -18.53 3.05
CA GLU A 107 -1.36 -19.13 4.09
C GLU A 107 -0.25 -18.19 4.55
N THR A 108 0.37 -17.45 3.64
CA THR A 108 1.45 -16.49 3.96
C THR A 108 0.90 -15.32 4.77
N PHE A 109 -0.11 -14.63 4.26
CA PHE A 109 -0.64 -13.42 4.89
C PHE A 109 -1.44 -13.71 6.17
N SER A 110 -1.92 -14.94 6.37
CA SER A 110 -2.57 -15.34 7.62
C SER A 110 -1.59 -15.67 8.75
N ASN A 111 -0.32 -15.98 8.42
CA ASN A 111 0.68 -16.44 9.39
C ASN A 111 1.92 -15.53 9.49
N THR A 112 2.02 -14.52 8.65
CA THR A 112 3.17 -13.60 8.66
C THR A 112 3.19 -12.75 9.93
N ASN A 113 4.38 -12.55 10.50
CA ASN A 113 4.62 -11.65 11.62
C ASN A 113 5.21 -10.31 11.17
N CYS A 114 5.37 -10.06 9.86
CA CYS A 114 6.06 -8.87 9.36
C CYS A 114 5.51 -7.56 9.91
N ARG A 115 4.19 -7.46 10.10
CA ARG A 115 3.57 -6.28 10.71
C ARG A 115 4.01 -6.09 12.16
N GLN A 116 3.97 -7.17 12.95
CA GLN A 116 4.39 -7.16 14.35
C GLN A 116 5.87 -6.82 14.48
N GLU A 117 6.73 -7.43 13.66
CA GLU A 117 8.18 -7.13 13.64
C GLU A 117 8.46 -5.67 13.30
N THR A 118 7.72 -5.11 12.34
CA THR A 118 7.82 -3.70 11.96
C THR A 118 7.35 -2.78 13.10
N ASP A 119 6.21 -3.11 13.73
CA ASP A 119 5.69 -2.34 14.87
C ASP A 119 6.66 -2.41 16.07
N ASP A 120 7.30 -3.55 16.31
CA ASP A 120 8.30 -3.71 17.37
C ASP A 120 9.60 -2.95 17.06
N PHE A 121 10.02 -2.88 15.79
CA PHE A 121 11.11 -2.01 15.36
C PHE A 121 10.78 -0.53 15.63
N VAL A 122 9.60 -0.06 15.22
CA VAL A 122 9.19 1.35 15.36
C VAL A 122 9.17 1.79 16.82
N LYS A 123 8.66 0.95 17.74
CA LYS A 123 8.59 1.25 19.18
C LYS A 123 9.94 1.61 19.80
N LEU A 124 11.05 1.07 19.28
CA LEU A 124 12.39 1.36 19.79
C LEU A 124 12.81 2.82 19.56
N TYR A 125 12.16 3.50 18.62
CA TYR A 125 12.49 4.85 18.19
C TYR A 125 11.35 5.85 18.41
N GLU A 126 10.24 5.41 19.01
CA GLU A 126 9.16 6.30 19.42
C GLU A 126 9.68 7.32 20.43
N LYS A 127 9.38 8.59 20.19
CA LYS A 127 9.76 9.69 21.08
C LYS A 127 8.52 10.20 21.80
N GLU A 128 8.64 10.32 23.11
CA GLU A 128 7.66 11.04 23.92
C GLU A 128 7.88 12.54 23.78
N ILE A 129 6.83 13.25 23.35
CA ILE A 129 6.81 14.70 23.22
C ILE A 129 5.68 15.24 24.09
N PRO A 130 5.96 16.11 25.07
CA PRO A 130 4.90 16.78 25.84
C PRO A 130 4.11 17.69 24.89
N VAL A 131 2.80 17.44 24.78
CA VAL A 131 1.86 18.28 24.03
C VAL A 131 1.41 19.44 24.93
N ASP A 132 1.17 19.15 26.21
CA ASP A 132 0.91 20.12 27.26
C ASP A 132 1.36 19.57 28.64
N GLU A 133 0.97 20.24 29.72
CA GLU A 133 1.35 19.90 31.10
C GLU A 133 0.80 18.54 31.60
N PHE A 134 -0.17 17.96 30.89
CA PHE A 134 -0.86 16.72 31.27
C PHE A 134 -0.88 15.64 30.17
N ILE A 135 -0.53 15.99 28.94
CA ILE A 135 -0.61 15.09 27.78
C ILE A 135 0.77 14.92 27.13
N THR A 136 1.21 13.67 27.04
CA THR A 136 2.38 13.26 26.25
C THR A 136 1.89 12.57 24.97
N SER A 137 2.43 12.96 23.83
CA SER A 137 2.22 12.28 22.55
C SER A 137 3.44 11.46 22.19
N HIS A 138 3.23 10.30 21.57
CA HIS A 138 4.29 9.52 20.96
C HIS A 138 4.41 9.91 19.50
N VAL A 139 5.62 10.28 19.08
CA VAL A 139 5.90 10.66 17.69
C VAL A 139 7.01 9.77 17.14
N ILE A 140 6.75 9.21 15.96
CA ILE A 140 7.70 8.39 15.22
C ILE A 140 8.47 9.33 14.30
N PRO A 141 9.82 9.38 14.37
CA PRO A 141 10.59 10.15 13.42
C PRO A 141 10.33 9.71 11.98
N GLU A 142 10.20 10.65 11.06
CA GLU A 142 9.82 10.37 9.67
C GLU A 142 10.78 9.39 8.96
N ARG A 143 12.09 9.50 9.23
CA ARG A 143 13.11 8.56 8.72
C ARG A 143 12.89 7.13 9.24
N VAL A 144 12.43 6.97 10.49
CA VAL A 144 12.10 5.67 11.08
C VAL A 144 10.87 5.10 10.40
N TYR A 145 9.85 5.93 10.15
CA TYR A 145 8.66 5.50 9.44
C TYR A 145 8.99 5.02 8.02
N CYS A 146 9.80 5.77 7.27
CA CYS A 146 10.31 5.32 5.98
C CYS A 146 11.00 3.96 6.09
N LEU A 147 11.98 3.82 6.99
CA LEU A 147 12.72 2.57 7.17
C LEU A 147 11.78 1.42 7.54
N SER A 148 10.78 1.66 8.38
CA SER A 148 9.80 0.64 8.76
C SER A 148 8.98 0.12 7.57
N GLN A 149 8.63 0.98 6.60
CA GLN A 149 7.91 0.52 5.39
C GLN A 149 8.82 -0.31 4.47
N ILE A 150 10.10 0.07 4.38
CA ILE A 150 11.12 -0.72 3.67
C ILE A 150 11.26 -2.10 4.32
N LEU A 151 11.39 -2.16 5.65
CA LEU A 151 11.54 -3.43 6.37
C LEU A 151 10.28 -4.30 6.25
N LEU A 152 9.10 -3.71 6.30
CA LEU A 152 7.83 -4.42 6.05
C LEU A 152 7.80 -5.04 4.65
N ALA A 153 8.19 -4.28 3.62
CA ALA A 153 8.27 -4.78 2.25
C ALA A 153 9.27 -5.94 2.13
N GLY A 154 10.46 -5.80 2.71
CA GLY A 154 11.51 -6.84 2.71
C GLY A 154 11.02 -8.13 3.36
N CYS A 155 10.44 -8.04 4.55
CA CYS A 155 9.90 -9.18 5.28
C CYS A 155 8.79 -9.89 4.48
N LEU A 156 7.84 -9.14 3.90
CA LEU A 156 6.77 -9.73 3.09
C LEU A 156 7.32 -10.47 1.86
N LEU A 157 8.36 -9.91 1.21
CA LEU A 157 9.01 -10.55 0.07
C LEU A 157 9.74 -11.84 0.47
N GLU A 158 10.35 -11.89 1.64
CA GLU A 158 10.98 -13.11 2.17
C GLU A 158 9.94 -14.19 2.45
N ASP A 159 8.86 -13.84 3.15
CA ASP A 159 7.76 -14.75 3.45
C ASP A 159 7.10 -15.30 2.18
N ILE A 160 6.85 -14.44 1.19
CA ILE A 160 6.31 -14.85 -0.12
C ILE A 160 7.31 -15.72 -0.87
N ASN A 161 8.60 -15.40 -0.84
CA ASN A 161 9.61 -16.23 -1.50
C ASN A 161 9.65 -17.64 -0.91
N ARG A 162 9.60 -17.74 0.42
CA ARG A 162 9.64 -19.01 1.15
C ARG A 162 8.41 -19.87 0.86
N ASN A 163 7.22 -19.25 0.77
CA ASN A 163 5.95 -19.99 0.69
C ASN A 163 5.42 -20.14 -0.74
N CYS A 164 5.66 -19.16 -1.62
CA CYS A 164 5.12 -19.09 -2.97
C CYS A 164 6.21 -19.16 -4.07
N GLY A 165 7.48 -19.02 -3.71
CA GLY A 165 8.61 -19.14 -4.62
C GLY A 165 9.01 -17.85 -5.33
N ILE A 166 10.16 -17.92 -6.01
CA ILE A 166 10.89 -16.76 -6.55
C ILE A 166 10.11 -15.96 -7.60
N ARG A 167 9.31 -16.63 -8.44
CA ARG A 167 8.48 -15.94 -9.46
C ARG A 167 7.46 -15.01 -8.82
N VAL A 168 6.82 -15.46 -7.75
CA VAL A 168 5.81 -14.69 -7.02
C VAL A 168 6.46 -13.56 -6.23
N ARG A 169 7.64 -13.80 -5.65
CA ARG A 169 8.46 -12.75 -5.03
C ARG A 169 8.75 -11.60 -6.01
N HIS A 170 9.19 -11.90 -7.24
CA HIS A 170 9.46 -10.86 -8.24
C HIS A 170 8.23 -10.06 -8.63
N ALA A 171 7.10 -10.73 -8.87
CA ALA A 171 5.84 -10.05 -9.15
C ALA A 171 5.37 -9.18 -7.98
N THR A 172 5.58 -9.64 -6.74
CA THR A 172 5.25 -8.86 -5.54
C THR A 172 6.14 -7.62 -5.44
N LEU A 173 7.44 -7.74 -5.72
CA LEU A 173 8.35 -6.60 -5.73
C LEU A 173 7.92 -5.57 -6.79
N GLU A 174 7.56 -6.03 -7.99
CA GLU A 174 7.03 -5.15 -9.04
C GLU A 174 5.73 -4.47 -8.59
N TYR A 175 4.81 -5.20 -7.94
CA TYR A 175 3.60 -4.63 -7.36
C TYR A 175 3.91 -3.54 -6.33
N LEU A 176 4.85 -3.79 -5.40
CA LEU A 176 5.24 -2.83 -4.37
C LEU A 176 5.83 -1.55 -4.96
N HIS A 177 6.66 -1.67 -6.01
CA HIS A 177 7.22 -0.52 -6.72
C HIS A 177 6.16 0.26 -7.49
N ARG A 178 5.33 -0.43 -8.28
CA ARG A 178 4.28 0.21 -9.11
C ARG A 178 3.14 0.81 -8.28
N SER A 179 2.91 0.31 -7.06
CA SER A 179 1.88 0.83 -6.14
C SER A 179 2.35 2.01 -5.30
N ASP A 180 3.61 2.45 -5.44
CA ASP A 180 4.21 3.52 -4.64
C ASP A 180 4.18 3.21 -3.13
N PHE A 181 4.17 1.91 -2.77
CA PHE A 181 3.94 1.47 -1.39
C PHE A 181 5.00 2.02 -0.43
N VAL A 182 6.28 1.89 -0.82
CA VAL A 182 7.39 2.40 -0.03
C VAL A 182 7.67 3.86 -0.36
N ASP A 183 7.72 4.20 -1.65
CA ASP A 183 8.09 5.51 -2.18
C ASP A 183 7.13 6.62 -1.68
N GLY A 184 5.83 6.33 -1.61
CA GLY A 184 4.82 7.23 -1.05
C GLY A 184 4.97 7.48 0.46
N SER A 185 5.59 6.55 1.18
CA SER A 185 5.89 6.65 2.62
C SER A 185 7.32 7.13 2.90
N CYS A 186 8.16 7.24 1.86
CA CYS A 186 9.56 7.63 1.98
C CYS A 186 9.98 8.75 1.01
N PRO A 187 9.49 9.99 1.21
CA PRO A 187 9.97 11.19 0.52
C PRO A 187 11.50 11.36 0.53
N LEU A 188 12.02 12.06 -0.48
CA LEU A 188 13.46 12.34 -0.63
C LEU A 188 14.10 12.91 0.64
N SER A 189 13.42 13.86 1.30
CA SER A 189 13.90 14.46 2.55
C SER A 189 14.16 13.43 3.66
N TYR A 190 13.41 12.33 3.70
CA TYR A 190 13.62 11.29 4.70
C TYR A 190 14.79 10.39 4.27
N ARG A 191 14.90 10.07 2.97
CA ARG A 191 15.95 9.22 2.39
C ARG A 191 17.34 9.81 2.52
N GLU A 192 17.49 11.11 2.24
CA GLU A 192 18.79 11.80 2.33
C GLU A 192 19.38 11.71 3.74
N SER A 193 18.52 11.73 4.77
CA SER A 193 18.95 11.55 6.16
C SER A 193 19.13 10.08 6.57
N LEU A 194 18.45 9.15 5.90
CA LEU A 194 18.41 7.75 6.32
C LEU A 194 19.60 6.95 5.79
N LEU A 195 19.97 7.15 4.53
CA LEU A 195 21.02 6.34 3.89
C LEU A 195 22.40 6.49 4.57
N PRO A 196 22.88 7.71 4.93
CA PRO A 196 24.15 7.86 5.64
C PRO A 196 24.13 7.31 7.07
N ASP A 197 22.96 7.32 7.71
CA ASP A 197 22.77 6.97 9.12
C ASP A 197 22.21 5.55 9.29
N ILE A 198 22.20 4.73 8.23
CA ILE A 198 21.55 3.41 8.27
C ILE A 198 22.19 2.45 9.29
N ASP A 199 23.47 2.69 9.61
CA ASP A 199 24.23 1.95 10.63
C ASP A 199 23.82 2.30 12.07
N GLU A 200 23.08 3.39 12.30
CA GLU A 200 22.53 3.74 13.61
C GLU A 200 21.39 2.81 14.02
N PHE A 201 20.83 2.07 13.07
CA PHE A 201 19.70 1.18 13.29
C PHE A 201 20.19 -0.25 13.54
N ASN A 202 19.56 -0.93 14.49
CA ASN A 202 19.90 -2.30 14.85
C ASN A 202 19.27 -3.29 13.84
N LEU A 203 19.77 -3.27 12.59
CA LEU A 203 19.30 -4.10 11.49
C LEU A 203 20.17 -5.37 11.35
N THR A 204 19.56 -6.46 10.88
CA THR A 204 20.35 -7.59 10.38
C THR A 204 21.04 -7.22 9.06
N GLU A 205 22.10 -7.93 8.68
CA GLU A 205 22.79 -7.70 7.41
C GLU A 205 21.87 -7.83 6.19
N GLU A 206 20.90 -8.75 6.24
CA GLU A 206 19.90 -8.93 5.17
C GLU A 206 18.94 -7.74 5.08
N GLN A 207 18.38 -7.30 6.22
CA GLN A 207 17.53 -6.12 6.30
C GLN A 207 18.25 -4.87 5.81
N LYS A 208 19.50 -4.67 6.25
CA LYS A 208 20.34 -3.55 5.85
C LYS A 208 20.63 -3.57 4.35
N THR A 209 21.03 -4.72 3.80
CA THR A 209 21.31 -4.86 2.36
C THR A 209 20.07 -4.54 1.53
N PHE A 210 18.91 -5.07 1.92
CA PHE A 210 17.65 -4.77 1.25
C PHE A 210 17.29 -3.28 1.35
N ALA A 211 17.43 -2.69 2.53
CA ALA A 211 17.10 -1.29 2.74
C ALA A 211 17.99 -0.33 1.95
N ILE A 212 19.30 -0.58 1.90
CA ILE A 212 20.23 0.19 1.05
C ILE A 212 19.82 0.08 -0.42
N SER A 213 19.56 -1.12 -0.91
CA SER A 213 19.14 -1.35 -2.30
C SER A 213 17.86 -0.57 -2.66
N GLU A 214 16.86 -0.56 -1.79
CA GLU A 214 15.62 0.18 -2.03
C GLU A 214 15.82 1.70 -1.97
N LEU A 215 16.62 2.19 -1.01
CA LEU A 215 16.94 3.62 -0.91
C LEU A 215 17.72 4.14 -2.12
N GLU A 216 18.68 3.34 -2.62
CA GLU A 216 19.44 3.66 -3.84
C GLU A 216 18.54 3.65 -5.09
N ARG A 217 17.64 2.67 -5.23
CA ARG A 217 16.65 2.65 -6.32
C ARG A 217 15.82 3.92 -6.34
N MET A 218 15.28 4.33 -5.19
CA MET A 218 14.44 5.51 -5.10
C MET A 218 15.21 6.78 -5.45
N LYS A 219 16.51 6.86 -5.11
CA LYS A 219 17.36 8.02 -5.46
C LYS A 219 17.46 8.20 -6.98
N ILE A 220 17.65 7.11 -7.72
CA ILE A 220 17.69 7.15 -9.20
C ILE A 220 16.38 7.71 -9.77
N SER A 221 15.25 7.38 -9.14
CA SER A 221 13.94 7.84 -9.60
C SER A 221 13.68 9.34 -9.41
N ASP A 222 14.43 10.04 -8.54
CA ASP A 222 14.29 11.49 -8.36
C ASP A 222 15.22 12.31 -9.26
N GLU A 223 16.25 11.68 -9.84
CA GLU A 223 17.21 12.32 -10.74
C GLU A 223 16.73 12.33 -12.21
N VAL A 224 15.59 11.70 -12.50
CA VAL A 224 14.93 11.59 -13.81
C VAL A 224 13.66 12.43 -13.84
#